data_AF-A0A918S1A8-F1
#
_entry.id   AF-A0A918S1A8-F1
#
_cell.length_a   1.000
_cell.length_b   1.000
_cell.length_c   1.000
_cell.angle_alpha   90.00
_cell.angle_beta   90.00
_cell.angle_gamma   90.00
#
_symmetry.space_group_name_H-M   'P 1'
#
loop_
_entity.id
_entity.type
_entity.pdbx_description
1 polymer ?
#
loop_
_entity_poly.entity_id
_entity_poly.type
_entity_poly.pdbx_seq_one_letter_code
_entity_poly.pdbx_strand_id
1 'polypeptide(L)'
;MKSKFVFSALVVCMTASSLTAHATKEHDNDVYLHTNGLTGCSFTETGHSITSGQPYSGTTASGSDGKCTITVKAGRKKSSSVANWFKQQIGTGNAIACDSSGPMPDELNFAVEGTLTLTQGDTVTTCENMIVAQGNFTTVNNWWLGGSDVKSGGVPFIGPIVGVCSSGGIVPVAVTYTPQQPCVNNFNAVVE
;
A
#
# COMPACT_ATOMS: atom_id res chain seq x y z
N MET A 1 3.98 -15.94 -79.82
CA MET A 1 3.81 -14.94 -78.74
C MET A 1 2.73 -15.44 -77.77
N LYS A 2 3.11 -16.25 -76.78
CA LYS A 2 2.27 -16.57 -75.59
C LYS A 2 3.25 -16.76 -74.42
N SER A 3 3.32 -15.73 -73.57
CA SER A 3 4.19 -15.64 -72.41
C SER A 3 3.67 -16.54 -71.28
N LYS A 4 4.59 -17.28 -70.65
CA LYS A 4 4.37 -18.03 -69.41
C LYS A 4 4.57 -17.07 -68.23
N PHE A 5 3.59 -16.96 -67.34
CA PHE A 5 3.79 -16.36 -66.03
C PHE A 5 3.51 -17.42 -64.96
N VAL A 6 4.58 -17.83 -64.28
CA VAL A 6 4.57 -18.65 -63.07
C VAL A 6 4.55 -17.67 -61.90
N PHE A 7 3.47 -17.65 -61.12
CA PHE A 7 3.43 -16.96 -59.82
C PHE A 7 3.78 -17.98 -58.74
N SER A 8 4.95 -17.82 -58.13
CA SER A 8 5.35 -18.57 -56.94
C SER A 8 4.81 -17.82 -55.72
N ALA A 9 3.82 -18.40 -55.03
CA ALA A 9 3.31 -17.85 -53.78
C ALA A 9 4.16 -18.41 -52.62
N LEU A 10 5.01 -17.56 -52.05
CA LEU A 10 5.76 -17.86 -50.84
C LEU A 10 4.81 -17.72 -49.64
N VAL A 11 4.35 -18.84 -49.08
CA VAL A 11 3.57 -18.86 -47.84
C VAL A 11 4.55 -18.73 -46.67
N VAL A 12 4.60 -17.55 -46.04
CA VAL A 12 5.30 -17.36 -44.77
C VAL A 12 4.39 -17.87 -43.65
N CYS A 13 4.70 -19.06 -43.13
CA CYS A 13 4.05 -19.62 -41.95
C CYS A 13 4.57 -18.87 -40.71
N MET A 14 3.85 -17.84 -40.27
CA MET A 14 4.10 -17.21 -38.97
C MET A 14 3.68 -18.20 -37.88
N THR A 15 4.67 -18.83 -37.25
CA THR A 15 4.45 -19.63 -36.05
C THR A 15 4.01 -18.70 -34.92
N ALA A 16 2.74 -18.76 -34.54
CA ALA A 16 2.25 -18.11 -33.34
C ALA A 16 2.84 -18.84 -32.12
N SER A 17 3.95 -18.31 -31.60
CA SER A 17 4.47 -18.74 -30.31
C SER A 17 3.49 -18.31 -29.23
N SER A 18 2.74 -19.25 -28.67
CA SER A 18 1.89 -19.03 -27.50
C SER A 18 2.77 -18.62 -26.32
N LEU A 19 2.77 -17.32 -26.01
CA LEU A 19 3.29 -16.80 -24.75
C LEU A 19 2.43 -17.38 -23.62
N THR A 20 2.95 -18.36 -22.90
CA THR A 20 2.37 -18.79 -21.63
C THR A 20 2.52 -17.65 -20.63
N ALA A 21 1.48 -16.81 -20.51
CA ALA A 21 1.34 -15.88 -19.41
C ALA A 21 1.25 -16.70 -18.12
N HIS A 22 2.33 -16.74 -17.33
CA HIS A 22 2.23 -17.23 -15.96
C HIS A 22 1.21 -16.37 -15.22
N ALA A 23 0.07 -16.96 -14.86
CA ALA A 23 -0.97 -16.27 -14.10
C ALA A 23 -0.37 -15.76 -12.79
N THR A 24 -0.38 -14.44 -12.63
CA THR A 24 0.07 -13.79 -11.40
C THR A 24 -0.94 -14.05 -10.30
N LYS A 25 -0.46 -14.34 -9.09
CA LYS A 25 -1.30 -14.76 -7.96
C LYS A 25 -1.72 -13.55 -7.13
N GLU A 26 -3.01 -13.45 -6.84
CA GLU A 26 -3.53 -12.50 -5.86
C GLU A 26 -3.37 -13.04 -4.45
N HIS A 27 -3.12 -12.14 -3.51
CA HIS A 27 -3.01 -12.43 -2.10
C HIS A 27 -3.86 -11.44 -1.30
N ASP A 28 -4.40 -11.92 -0.18
CA ASP A 28 -4.83 -11.02 0.89
C ASP A 28 -3.57 -10.56 1.65
N ASN A 29 -3.36 -9.25 1.68
CA ASN A 29 -2.24 -8.63 2.36
C ASN A 29 -2.75 -7.78 3.51
N ASP A 30 -2.61 -8.29 4.72
CA ASP A 30 -3.11 -7.63 5.92
C ASP A 30 -2.03 -6.77 6.59
N VAL A 31 -2.41 -5.56 6.95
CA VAL A 31 -1.70 -4.70 7.89
C VAL A 31 -2.61 -4.33 9.04
N TYR A 32 -2.06 -4.25 10.24
CA TYR A 32 -2.80 -4.05 11.48
C TYR A 32 -2.44 -2.72 12.11
N LEU A 33 -3.45 -1.92 12.42
CA LEU A 33 -3.34 -0.71 13.24
C LEU A 33 -3.99 -0.98 14.59
N HIS A 34 -3.17 -1.15 15.63
CA HIS A 34 -3.63 -1.38 17.00
C HIS A 34 -4.04 -0.06 17.63
N THR A 35 -5.24 0.01 18.19
CA THR A 35 -5.74 1.23 18.82
C THR A 35 -6.73 0.89 19.94
N ASN A 36 -6.54 1.54 21.08
CA ASN A 36 -7.32 1.24 22.28
C ASN A 36 -8.78 1.66 22.12
N GLY A 37 -9.72 0.87 22.64
CA GLY A 37 -11.14 1.23 22.60
C GLY A 37 -11.75 1.27 21.20
N LEU A 38 -11.13 0.62 20.21
CA LEU A 38 -11.68 0.53 18.85
C LEU A 38 -13.03 -0.18 18.86
N THR A 39 -14.02 0.48 18.28
CA THR A 39 -15.40 -0.03 18.10
C THR A 39 -15.80 -0.09 16.62
N GLY A 40 -15.08 0.60 15.73
CA GLY A 40 -15.26 0.54 14.30
C GLY A 40 -14.03 1.02 13.54
N CYS A 41 -13.78 0.47 12.36
CA CYS A 41 -12.72 0.95 11.47
C CYS A 41 -13.15 0.84 10.00
N SER A 42 -12.78 1.83 9.20
CA SER A 42 -12.83 1.76 7.74
C SER A 42 -11.57 2.39 7.12
N PHE A 43 -11.24 1.94 5.91
CA PHE A 43 -10.23 2.55 5.06
C PHE A 43 -10.83 2.73 3.68
N THR A 44 -11.05 3.97 3.28
CA THR A 44 -11.61 4.31 1.96
C THR A 44 -10.48 4.68 1.03
N GLU A 45 -10.19 3.81 0.09
CA GLU A 45 -9.13 4.03 -0.90
C GLU A 45 -9.41 5.25 -1.78
N THR A 46 -8.40 6.10 -1.95
CA THR A 46 -8.43 7.31 -2.80
C THR A 46 -7.42 7.21 -3.95
N GLY A 47 -6.41 6.34 -3.84
CA GLY A 47 -5.44 6.09 -4.90
C GLY A 47 -4.61 4.84 -4.64
N HIS A 48 -3.98 4.28 -5.69
CA HIS A 48 -3.07 3.15 -5.54
C HIS A 48 -2.02 3.10 -6.64
N SER A 49 -0.99 2.29 -6.42
CA SER A 49 -0.02 1.86 -7.42
C SER A 49 0.32 0.39 -7.22
N ILE A 50 0.18 -0.39 -8.28
CA ILE A 50 0.46 -1.83 -8.30
C ILE A 50 1.49 -2.11 -9.41
N THR A 51 2.39 -3.06 -9.19
CA THR A 51 3.34 -3.46 -10.22
C THR A 51 2.63 -4.01 -11.46
N SER A 52 3.02 -3.53 -12.65
CA SER A 52 2.38 -3.91 -13.92
C SER A 52 2.27 -5.43 -14.12
N GLY A 53 1.08 -5.88 -14.51
CA GLY A 53 0.73 -7.29 -14.71
C GLY A 53 0.41 -8.08 -13.44
N GLN A 54 0.45 -7.46 -12.24
CA GLN A 54 -0.08 -8.09 -11.02
C GLN A 54 -1.59 -7.86 -10.90
N PRO A 55 -2.32 -8.80 -10.25
CA PRO A 55 -3.74 -8.63 -9.97
C PRO A 55 -3.95 -7.59 -8.87
N TYR A 56 -5.13 -6.97 -8.89
CA TYR A 56 -5.61 -6.05 -7.87
C TYR A 56 -7.14 -6.09 -7.79
N SER A 57 -7.67 -6.33 -6.59
CA SER A 57 -9.11 -6.40 -6.32
C SER A 57 -9.56 -5.41 -5.23
N GLY A 58 -8.78 -4.35 -5.02
CA GLY A 58 -9.09 -3.26 -4.10
C GLY A 58 -8.69 -3.52 -2.65
N THR A 59 -9.15 -2.60 -1.79
CA THR A 59 -8.79 -2.53 -0.38
C THR A 59 -10.04 -2.55 0.49
N THR A 60 -9.99 -3.30 1.60
CA THR A 60 -11.07 -3.36 2.60
C THR A 60 -10.49 -3.15 3.99
N ALA A 61 -11.28 -2.65 4.94
CA ALA A 61 -10.87 -2.62 6.33
C ALA A 61 -12.00 -3.02 7.28
N SER A 62 -11.63 -3.54 8.44
CA SER A 62 -12.55 -3.89 9.52
C SER A 62 -11.86 -3.76 10.88
N GLY A 63 -12.63 -3.40 11.91
CA GLY A 63 -12.16 -3.38 13.30
C GLY A 63 -12.56 -4.64 14.05
N SER A 64 -11.62 -5.33 14.68
CA SER A 64 -11.88 -6.45 15.61
C SER A 64 -10.75 -6.52 16.64
N ASP A 65 -11.04 -6.99 17.86
CA ASP A 65 -10.03 -7.29 18.88
C ASP A 65 -9.03 -6.15 19.17
N GLY A 66 -9.51 -4.90 19.17
CA GLY A 66 -8.67 -3.72 19.46
C GLY A 66 -7.71 -3.33 18.32
N LYS A 67 -7.90 -3.87 17.11
CA LYS A 67 -7.11 -3.52 15.92
C LYS A 67 -8.00 -3.28 14.71
N CYS A 68 -7.57 -2.33 13.89
CA CYS A 68 -8.06 -2.18 12.53
C CYS A 68 -7.21 -3.04 11.60
N THR A 69 -7.83 -3.98 10.90
CA THR A 69 -7.20 -4.75 9.83
C THR A 69 -7.53 -4.09 8.49
N ILE A 70 -6.51 -3.67 7.76
CA ILE A 70 -6.62 -3.22 6.37
C ILE A 70 -6.08 -4.35 5.50
N THR A 71 -6.91 -4.86 4.59
CA THR A 71 -6.58 -5.93 3.65
C THR A 71 -6.49 -5.36 2.25
N VAL A 72 -5.30 -5.44 1.65
CA VAL A 72 -5.06 -5.08 0.25
C VAL A 72 -5.02 -6.36 -0.58
N LYS A 73 -5.95 -6.53 -1.52
CA LYS A 73 -6.00 -7.69 -2.42
C LYS A 73 -5.13 -7.43 -3.64
N ALA A 74 -3.90 -7.92 -3.62
CA ALA A 74 -2.89 -7.59 -4.63
C ALA A 74 -1.84 -8.70 -4.82
N GLY A 75 -1.18 -8.70 -5.98
CA GLY A 75 0.02 -9.49 -6.22
C GLY A 75 1.26 -9.00 -5.45
N ARG A 76 2.28 -9.86 -5.33
CA ARG A 76 3.50 -9.62 -4.54
C ARG A 76 4.76 -9.59 -5.40
N LYS A 77 4.75 -8.73 -6.42
CA LYS A 77 5.92 -8.48 -7.27
C LYS A 77 6.39 -7.07 -7.05
N LYS A 78 7.64 -6.88 -6.63
CA LYS A 78 8.22 -5.55 -6.41
C LYS A 78 8.47 -4.81 -7.73
N SER A 79 8.30 -3.49 -7.71
CA SER A 79 8.87 -2.60 -8.72
C SER A 79 9.24 -1.23 -8.16
N SER A 80 10.25 -0.62 -8.76
CA SER A 80 10.67 0.76 -8.46
C SER A 80 9.60 1.80 -8.84
N SER A 81 8.75 1.50 -9.82
CA SER A 81 7.63 2.38 -10.20
C SER A 81 6.65 2.60 -9.06
N VAL A 82 6.33 1.55 -8.29
CA VAL A 82 5.43 1.64 -7.14
C VAL A 82 6.10 2.42 -6.01
N ALA A 83 7.39 2.17 -5.76
CA ALA A 83 8.16 2.93 -4.77
C ALA A 83 8.23 4.42 -5.12
N ASN A 84 8.41 4.77 -6.39
CA ASN A 84 8.42 6.16 -6.84
C ASN A 84 7.06 6.82 -6.67
N TRP A 85 5.96 6.11 -6.97
CA TRP A 85 4.61 6.60 -6.70
C TRP A 85 4.38 6.83 -5.20
N PHE A 86 4.78 5.88 -4.34
CA PHE A 86 4.71 6.01 -2.89
C PHE A 86 5.45 7.27 -2.41
N LYS A 87 6.71 7.45 -2.80
CA LYS A 87 7.51 8.65 -2.44
C LYS A 87 6.87 9.93 -2.95
N GLN A 88 6.25 9.91 -4.13
CA GLN A 88 5.55 11.07 -4.69
C GLN A 88 4.34 11.46 -3.84
N GLN A 89 3.53 10.49 -3.41
CA GLN A 89 2.37 10.76 -2.55
C GLN A 89 2.76 11.17 -1.14
N ILE A 90 3.86 10.61 -0.60
CA ILE A 90 4.43 11.11 0.66
C ILE A 90 4.83 12.58 0.53
N GLY A 91 5.43 12.99 -0.59
CA GLY A 91 5.80 14.38 -0.83
C GLY A 91 6.71 14.93 0.28
N THR A 92 6.21 15.93 1.02
CA THR A 92 6.92 16.56 2.16
C THR A 92 6.58 15.92 3.52
N GLY A 93 5.71 14.92 3.53
CA GLY A 93 5.33 14.16 4.71
C GLY A 93 6.39 13.16 5.14
N ASN A 94 5.98 12.15 5.89
CA ASN A 94 6.89 11.13 6.43
C ASN A 94 6.28 9.74 6.33
N ALA A 95 7.14 8.73 6.47
CA ALA A 95 6.75 7.34 6.55
C ALA A 95 7.59 6.60 7.60
N ILE A 96 7.02 5.52 8.12
CA ILE A 96 7.65 4.53 9.00
C ILE A 96 7.52 3.16 8.37
N ALA A 97 8.40 2.24 8.77
CA ALA A 97 8.39 0.88 8.25
C ALA A 97 8.47 -0.18 9.36
N CYS A 98 7.82 -1.32 9.14
CA CYS A 98 8.18 -2.59 9.74
C CYS A 98 9.34 -3.19 8.93
N ASP A 99 10.55 -3.15 9.48
CA ASP A 99 11.77 -3.70 8.89
C ASP A 99 12.21 -3.03 7.56
N SER A 100 13.22 -2.15 7.65
CA SER A 100 13.80 -1.47 6.50
C SER A 100 15.31 -1.25 6.68
N SER A 101 16.07 -1.32 5.58
CA SER A 101 17.49 -0.93 5.54
C SER A 101 17.73 0.53 5.17
N GLY A 102 16.67 1.30 4.92
CA GLY A 102 16.77 2.67 4.44
C GLY A 102 15.56 3.53 4.82
N PRO A 103 15.67 4.85 4.59
CA PRO A 103 14.64 5.81 4.95
C PRO A 103 13.37 5.67 4.11
N MET A 104 13.50 5.25 2.85
CA MET A 104 12.40 5.06 1.91
C MET A 104 12.63 3.77 1.13
N PRO A 105 11.57 3.15 0.57
CA PRO A 105 11.70 1.94 -0.21
C PRO A 105 12.27 2.25 -1.60
N ASP A 106 13.13 1.35 -2.09
CA ASP A 106 13.60 1.36 -3.48
C ASP A 106 12.62 0.65 -4.42
N GLU A 107 11.93 -0.37 -3.91
CA GLU A 107 10.90 -1.11 -4.62
C GLU A 107 9.78 -1.54 -3.67
N LEU A 108 8.55 -1.58 -4.18
CA LEU A 108 7.36 -2.01 -3.45
C LEU A 108 6.51 -2.94 -4.33
N ASN A 109 5.76 -3.85 -3.71
CA ASN A 109 4.78 -4.69 -4.38
C ASN A 109 3.56 -3.88 -4.82
N PHE A 110 3.07 -3.08 -3.87
CA PHE A 110 1.92 -2.19 -4.03
C PHE A 110 2.00 -1.06 -2.99
N ALA A 111 1.29 0.02 -3.27
CA ALA A 111 1.01 1.10 -2.34
C ALA A 111 -0.45 1.55 -2.53
N VAL A 112 -1.16 1.82 -1.43
CA VAL A 112 -2.54 2.25 -1.44
C VAL A 112 -2.67 3.46 -0.52
N GLU A 113 -3.18 4.56 -1.08
CA GLU A 113 -3.56 5.78 -0.37
C GLU A 113 -5.07 5.76 -0.08
N GLY A 114 -5.46 6.27 1.08
CA GLY A 114 -6.85 6.37 1.45
C GLY A 114 -7.09 7.17 2.71
N THR A 115 -8.37 7.25 3.04
CA THR A 115 -8.88 7.86 4.26
C THR A 115 -9.13 6.79 5.30
N LEU A 116 -8.38 6.84 6.40
CA LEU A 116 -8.56 5.99 7.57
C LEU A 116 -9.58 6.62 8.51
N THR A 117 -10.59 5.85 8.93
CA THR A 117 -11.54 6.26 9.96
C THR A 117 -11.51 5.26 11.10
N LEU A 118 -11.27 5.76 12.31
CA LEU A 118 -11.26 5.01 13.56
C LEU A 118 -12.43 5.49 14.43
N THR A 119 -13.25 4.56 14.92
CA THR A 119 -14.35 4.87 15.85
C THR A 119 -14.03 4.30 17.22
N GLN A 120 -13.98 5.15 18.25
CA GLN A 120 -13.72 4.80 19.63
C GLN A 120 -14.87 5.29 20.52
N GLY A 121 -15.86 4.44 20.75
CA GLY A 121 -17.13 4.86 21.38
C GLY A 121 -17.87 5.85 20.49
N ASP A 122 -18.16 7.03 21.00
CA ASP A 122 -18.85 8.10 20.25
C ASP A 122 -17.90 8.98 19.43
N THR A 123 -16.58 8.79 19.56
CA THR A 123 -15.57 9.56 18.84
C THR A 123 -15.25 8.93 17.50
N VAL A 124 -15.33 9.71 16.42
CA VAL A 124 -14.93 9.31 15.07
C VAL A 124 -13.73 10.14 14.63
N THR A 125 -12.57 9.50 14.53
CA THR A 125 -11.31 10.11 14.07
C THR A 125 -11.07 9.77 12.61
N THR A 126 -10.94 10.76 11.74
CA THR A 126 -10.71 10.60 10.30
C THR A 126 -9.39 11.21 9.88
N CYS A 127 -8.50 10.37 9.36
CA CYS A 127 -7.16 10.72 8.88
C CYS A 127 -7.10 10.53 7.36
N GLU A 128 -6.97 11.63 6.63
CA GLU A 128 -6.86 11.64 5.16
C GLU A 128 -5.42 11.37 4.70
N ASN A 129 -5.27 11.02 3.42
CA ASN A 129 -3.98 10.86 2.73
C ASN A 129 -3.03 9.86 3.43
N MET A 130 -3.60 8.85 4.09
CA MET A 130 -2.84 7.79 4.73
C MET A 130 -2.48 6.74 3.69
N ILE A 131 -1.22 6.33 3.68
CA ILE A 131 -0.68 5.39 2.70
C ILE A 131 -0.18 4.15 3.43
N VAL A 132 -0.72 2.99 3.05
CA VAL A 132 -0.19 1.67 3.42
C VAL A 132 0.50 1.06 2.20
N ALA A 133 1.69 0.50 2.41
CA ALA A 133 2.40 -0.15 1.32
C ALA A 133 3.15 -1.40 1.79
N GLN A 134 3.34 -2.33 0.88
CA GLN A 134 4.09 -3.54 1.14
C GLN A 134 5.25 -3.63 0.16
N GLY A 135 6.43 -3.94 0.69
CA GLY A 135 7.58 -4.35 -0.09
C GLY A 135 7.99 -5.78 0.24
N ASN A 136 9.27 -6.05 0.06
CA ASN A 136 9.90 -7.25 0.57
C ASN A 136 11.33 -6.90 0.97
N PHE A 137 11.71 -7.33 2.16
CA PHE A 137 13.01 -7.12 2.77
C PHE A 137 13.60 -8.48 3.10
N THR A 138 14.73 -8.83 2.46
CA THR A 138 15.35 -10.16 2.57
C THR A 138 14.36 -11.30 2.26
N THR A 139 13.94 -12.08 3.25
CA THR A 139 13.02 -13.21 3.12
C THR A 139 11.61 -12.91 3.61
N VAL A 140 11.35 -11.70 4.11
CA VAL A 140 10.05 -11.30 4.67
C VAL A 140 9.44 -10.13 3.90
N ASN A 141 8.12 -9.99 3.96
CA ASN A 141 7.46 -8.79 3.44
C ASN A 141 7.60 -7.68 4.48
N ASN A 142 8.16 -6.54 4.09
CA ASN A 142 8.15 -5.35 4.93
C ASN A 142 6.93 -4.49 4.62
N TRP A 143 6.49 -3.75 5.63
CA TRP A 143 5.31 -2.88 5.55
C TRP A 143 5.67 -1.44 5.84
N TRP A 144 4.99 -0.53 5.17
CA TRP A 144 5.18 0.91 5.28
C TRP A 144 3.85 1.58 5.61
N LEU A 145 3.92 2.59 6.46
CA LEU A 145 2.81 3.47 6.80
C LEU A 145 3.30 4.92 6.72
N GLY A 146 2.56 5.79 6.06
CA GLY A 146 2.90 7.21 5.94
C GLY A 146 1.75 8.05 5.41
N GLY A 147 2.06 9.28 5.02
CA GLY A 147 1.11 10.19 4.38
C GLY A 147 1.75 11.53 4.04
N SER A 148 1.06 12.35 3.25
CA SER A 148 1.51 13.71 2.89
C SER A 148 1.56 14.67 4.08
N ASP A 149 0.62 14.50 5.01
CA ASP A 149 0.37 15.43 6.11
C ASP A 149 0.89 14.93 7.47
N VAL A 150 1.64 13.82 7.47
CA VAL A 150 2.24 13.26 8.69
C VAL A 150 3.65 13.82 8.92
N LYS A 151 3.92 14.22 10.16
CA LYS A 151 5.21 14.75 10.62
C LYS A 151 6.02 13.64 11.29
N SER A 152 7.35 13.72 11.22
CA SER A 152 8.19 12.89 12.09
C SER A 152 8.02 13.34 13.55
N GLY A 153 7.63 12.44 14.44
CA GLY A 153 7.58 12.64 15.89
C GLY A 153 8.90 12.31 16.59
N GLY A 154 9.94 11.94 15.85
CA GLY A 154 11.25 11.57 16.37
C GLY A 154 12.31 11.47 15.27
N VAL A 155 13.23 10.52 15.38
CA VAL A 155 14.15 10.16 14.29
C VAL A 155 13.29 9.66 13.11
N PRO A 156 13.34 10.30 11.93
CA PRO A 156 12.59 9.84 10.78
C PRO A 156 12.80 8.34 10.51
N PHE A 157 11.77 7.66 10.02
CA PHE A 157 11.80 6.26 9.53
C PHE A 157 11.88 5.16 10.61
N ILE A 158 12.43 5.48 11.78
CA ILE A 158 12.53 4.55 12.94
C ILE A 158 11.58 4.98 14.06
N GLY A 159 11.34 6.28 14.20
CA GLY A 159 10.52 6.88 15.24
C GLY A 159 9.04 7.01 14.87
N PRO A 160 8.20 7.50 15.81
CA PRO A 160 6.80 7.77 15.54
C PRO A 160 6.64 8.76 14.38
N ILE A 161 5.51 8.65 13.67
CA ILE A 161 4.97 9.74 12.86
C ILE A 161 3.67 10.23 13.48
N VAL A 162 3.39 11.52 13.34
CA VAL A 162 2.20 12.15 13.91
C VAL A 162 1.38 12.74 12.78
N GLY A 163 0.16 12.26 12.61
CA GLY A 163 -0.83 12.82 11.69
C GLY A 163 -1.75 13.80 12.41
N VAL A 164 -2.26 14.78 11.67
CA VAL A 164 -3.33 15.68 12.14
C VAL A 164 -4.62 15.22 11.48
N CYS A 165 -5.55 14.72 12.28
CA CYS A 165 -6.80 14.12 11.84
C CYS A 165 -8.00 14.93 12.31
N SER A 166 -9.15 14.75 11.68
CA SER A 166 -10.41 15.36 12.15
C SER A 166 -11.10 14.43 13.17
N SER A 167 -11.82 14.98 14.14
CA SER A 167 -12.56 14.22 15.17
C SER A 167 -14.06 14.57 15.21
N GLY A 168 -14.60 15.10 14.10
CA GLY A 168 -15.97 15.63 14.01
C GLY A 168 -16.19 16.99 14.71
N GLY A 169 -15.21 17.46 15.48
CA GLY A 169 -15.18 18.81 16.08
C GLY A 169 -14.39 19.85 15.27
N ILE A 170 -14.32 21.08 15.80
CA ILE A 170 -13.58 22.20 15.19
C ILE A 170 -12.06 22.02 15.36
N VAL A 171 -11.63 21.34 16.43
CA VAL A 171 -10.22 21.15 16.76
C VAL A 171 -9.75 19.81 16.19
N PRO A 172 -8.71 19.78 15.35
CA PRO A 172 -8.15 18.53 14.88
C PRO A 172 -7.47 17.77 16.02
N VAL A 173 -7.39 16.46 15.89
CA VAL A 173 -6.76 15.55 16.85
C VAL A 173 -5.44 15.03 16.28
N ALA A 174 -4.44 14.90 17.15
CA ALA A 174 -3.19 14.25 16.77
C ALA A 174 -3.35 12.73 16.84
N VAL A 175 -2.81 12.03 15.84
CA VAL A 175 -2.72 10.57 15.88
C VAL A 175 -1.27 10.17 15.69
N THR A 176 -0.71 9.54 16.71
CA THR A 176 0.67 9.06 16.72
C THR A 176 0.72 7.61 16.25
N TYR A 177 1.46 7.35 15.18
CA TYR A 177 1.69 6.02 14.64
C TYR A 177 3.10 5.53 14.94
N THR A 178 3.22 4.28 15.37
CA THR A 178 4.52 3.65 15.67
C THR A 178 4.60 2.21 15.17
N PRO A 179 5.78 1.72 14.75
CA PRO A 179 6.01 0.30 14.58
C PRO A 179 5.80 -0.46 15.90
N GLN A 180 5.00 -1.54 15.93
CA GLN A 180 4.94 -2.43 17.09
C GLN A 180 6.15 -3.37 17.10
N GLN A 181 6.54 -3.95 18.25
CA GLN A 181 7.62 -4.95 18.30
C GLN A 181 7.07 -6.30 18.81
N PRO A 182 7.23 -7.41 18.04
CA PRO A 182 7.77 -7.47 16.69
C PRO A 182 6.82 -6.81 15.66
N CYS A 183 7.38 -6.11 14.68
CA CYS A 183 6.56 -5.31 13.76
C CYS A 183 5.86 -6.18 12.73
N VAL A 184 6.63 -6.78 11.81
CA VAL A 184 6.14 -7.55 10.65
C VAL A 184 5.15 -6.76 9.79
N ASN A 185 3.92 -6.58 10.27
CA ASN A 185 2.82 -5.83 9.67
C ASN A 185 1.91 -5.16 10.71
N ASN A 186 2.45 -4.86 11.90
CA ASN A 186 1.72 -4.30 13.04
C ASN A 186 2.26 -2.92 13.39
N PHE A 187 1.36 -1.93 13.38
CA PHE A 187 1.60 -0.58 13.85
C PHE A 187 0.62 -0.26 14.98
N ASN A 188 1.01 0.64 15.89
CA ASN A 188 0.05 1.28 16.78
C ASN A 188 -0.46 2.57 16.14
N ALA A 189 -1.71 2.92 16.42
CA ALA A 189 -2.32 4.22 16.14
C ALA A 189 -2.93 4.75 17.44
N VAL A 190 -2.31 5.76 18.04
CA VAL A 190 -2.75 6.35 19.30
C VAL A 190 -3.38 7.71 19.01
N VAL A 191 -4.68 7.82 19.22
CA VAL A 191 -5.41 9.09 19.18
C VAL A 191 -5.16 9.83 20.49
N GLU A 192 -4.67 11.07 20.42
CA GLU A 192 -4.26 11.89 21.57
C GLU A 192 -5.38 12.73 22.19
#